data_AF-A0A350R278-F1
#
_entry.id   AF-A0A350R278-F1
#
_cell.length_a   1.000
_cell.length_b   1.000
_cell.length_c   1.000
_cell.angle_alpha   90.00
_cell.angle_beta   90.00
_cell.angle_gamma   90.00
#
_symmetry.space_group_name_H-M   'P 1'
#
loop_
_entity.id
_entity.type
_entity.pdbx_description
1 polymer ?
#
loop_
_entity_poly.entity_id
_entity_poly.type
_entity_poly.pdbx_seq_one_letter_code
_entity_poly.pdbx_strand_id
1 'polypeptide(L)'
;MTKITKSVIEECASNLLFDLGENQAELIEEEFSSILAQMDFLGQIKGIDDVEPMTFPIKSHQVIMREDEPSTPLPAEEALKNTNNRLGNQVKIPKVVG
;
A
#
# COMPACT_ATOMS: atom_id res chain seq x y z
N MET A 1 18.23 -2.35 13.58
CA MET A 1 17.52 -2.04 12.32
C MET A 1 18.26 -2.70 11.18
N THR A 2 17.53 -3.30 10.22
CA THR A 2 18.12 -3.78 8.97
C THR A 2 18.69 -2.58 8.22
N LYS A 3 19.94 -2.67 7.74
CA LYS A 3 20.51 -1.62 6.90
C LYS A 3 19.71 -1.58 5.59
N ILE A 4 19.13 -0.42 5.28
CA ILE A 4 18.46 -0.23 4.00
C ILE A 4 19.53 -0.18 2.93
N THR A 5 19.47 -1.13 1.99
CA THR A 5 20.39 -1.26 0.87
C THR A 5 19.59 -1.23 -0.43
N LYS A 6 20.24 -0.95 -1.56
CA LYS A 6 19.65 -1.09 -2.90
C LYS A 6 18.84 -2.38 -3.09
N SER A 7 19.38 -3.52 -2.65
CA SER A 7 18.71 -4.83 -2.78
C SER A 7 17.40 -4.91 -1.99
N VAL A 8 17.33 -4.29 -0.80
CA VAL A 8 16.09 -4.24 0.00
C VAL A 8 15.06 -3.35 -0.70
N ILE A 9 15.49 -2.25 -1.31
CA ILE A 9 14.61 -1.36 -2.07
C ILE A 9 14.05 -2.06 -3.31
N GLU A 10 14.89 -2.80 -4.04
CA GLU A 10 14.47 -3.59 -5.20
C GLU A 10 13.47 -4.69 -4.82
N GLU A 11 13.70 -5.40 -3.69
CA GLU A 11 12.76 -6.40 -3.18
C GLU A 11 11.42 -5.76 -2.79
N CYS A 12 11.45 -4.64 -2.07
CA CYS A 12 10.24 -3.88 -1.72
C CYS A 12 9.49 -3.40 -2.96
N ALA A 13 10.19 -2.92 -3.99
CA ALA A 13 9.57 -2.50 -5.24
C ALA A 13 8.89 -3.68 -5.96
N SER A 14 9.57 -4.83 -6.02
CA SER A 14 8.99 -6.06 -6.58
C SER A 14 7.73 -6.50 -5.83
N ASN A 15 7.74 -6.46 -4.49
CA ASN A 15 6.57 -6.78 -3.67
C ASN A 15 5.39 -5.82 -3.91
N LEU A 16 5.68 -4.57 -4.29
CA LEU A 16 4.69 -3.56 -4.66
C LEU A 16 4.33 -3.58 -6.15
N LEU A 17 4.88 -4.51 -6.94
CA LEU A 17 4.72 -4.62 -8.39
C LEU A 17 5.19 -3.37 -9.14
N PHE A 18 6.25 -2.72 -8.64
CA PHE A 18 6.93 -1.60 -9.30
C PHE A 18 8.26 -2.04 -9.91
N ASP A 19 8.46 -1.66 -11.16
CA ASP A 19 9.76 -1.75 -11.82
C ASP A 19 10.51 -0.44 -11.59
N LEU A 20 11.66 -0.52 -10.91
CA LEU A 20 12.54 0.64 -10.72
C LEU A 20 13.36 0.88 -11.98
N GLY A 21 13.38 2.14 -12.41
CA GLY A 21 14.26 2.62 -13.47
C GLY A 21 15.72 2.65 -13.05
N GLU A 22 16.59 2.93 -14.02
CA GLU A 22 18.04 3.07 -13.77
C GLU A 22 18.32 4.12 -12.68
N ASN A 23 19.20 3.76 -11.76
CA ASN A 23 19.65 4.60 -10.63
C ASN A 23 18.54 5.01 -9.62
N GLN A 24 17.27 4.62 -9.81
CA GLN A 24 16.21 4.97 -8.87
C GLN A 24 16.40 4.32 -7.50
N ALA A 25 16.85 3.06 -7.47
CA ALA A 25 17.11 2.38 -6.21
C ALA A 25 18.27 3.02 -5.42
N GLU A 26 19.27 3.58 -6.10
CA GLU A 26 20.39 4.31 -5.48
C GLU A 26 19.95 5.65 -4.91
N LEU A 27 19.13 6.40 -5.67
CA LEU A 27 18.53 7.64 -5.20
C LEU A 27 17.67 7.40 -3.95
N ILE A 28 16.80 6.39 -3.98
CA ILE A 28 15.93 6.04 -2.85
C ILE A 28 16.76 5.61 -1.63
N GLU A 29 17.87 4.87 -1.83
CA GLU A 29 18.79 4.49 -0.74
C GLU A 29 19.39 5.72 -0.06
N GLU A 30 19.85 6.71 -0.84
CA GLU A 30 20.38 7.96 -0.32
C GLU A 30 19.33 8.73 0.49
N GLU A 31 18.12 8.88 -0.05
CA GLU A 31 17.01 9.58 0.61
C GLU A 31 16.55 8.88 1.90
N PHE A 32 16.63 7.55 1.95
CA PHE A 32 16.24 6.77 3.13
C PHE A 32 17.08 7.09 4.37
N SER A 33 18.32 7.56 4.21
CA SER A 33 19.15 8.01 5.33
C SER A 33 18.48 9.10 6.16
N SER A 34 17.79 10.04 5.50
CA SER A 34 17.04 11.12 6.16
C SER A 34 15.80 10.60 6.86
N ILE A 35 15.10 9.62 6.26
CA ILE A 35 13.92 8.98 6.87
C ILE A 35 14.32 8.23 8.13
N LEU A 36 15.40 7.46 8.11
CA LEU A 36 15.89 6.73 9.27
C LEU A 36 16.26 7.67 10.42
N ALA A 37 16.95 8.79 10.12
CA ALA A 37 17.26 9.81 11.12
C ALA A 37 16.00 10.43 11.76
N GLN A 38 14.94 10.64 10.97
CA GLN A 38 13.65 11.13 11.48
C GLN A 38 12.96 10.08 12.37
N MET A 39 13.00 8.81 11.99
CA MET A 39 12.44 7.71 12.80
C MET A 39 13.18 7.56 14.13
N ASP A 40 14.52 7.65 14.11
CA ASP A 40 15.35 7.63 15.32
C ASP A 40 15.03 8.81 16.24
N PHE A 41 14.81 10.01 15.68
CA PHE A 41 14.41 11.19 16.45
C PHE A 41 13.06 10.98 17.15
N LEU A 42 12.07 10.40 16.46
CA LEU A 42 10.76 10.09 17.05
C LEU A 42 10.88 9.02 18.15
N GLY A 43 11.74 8.02 17.97
CA GLY A 43 11.99 6.98 18.97
C GLY A 43 12.60 7.49 20.29
N GLN A 44 13.18 8.69 20.30
CA GLN A 44 13.74 9.32 21.51
C GLN A 44 12.69 10.04 22.37
N ILE A 45 11.42 10.08 21.93
CA ILE A 45 10.35 10.70 22.70
C ILE A 45 10.14 9.90 24.00
N LYS A 46 10.30 10.58 25.14
CA LYS A 46 10.17 9.96 26.47
C LYS A 46 8.75 9.41 26.67
N GLY A 47 8.64 8.12 26.97
CA GLY A 47 7.37 7.44 27.24
C GLY A 47 6.60 7.03 25.98
N ILE A 48 7.23 7.04 24.80
CA ILE A 48 6.57 6.62 23.54
C ILE A 48 6.16 5.14 23.55
N ASP A 49 6.94 4.28 24.21
CA ASP A 49 6.64 2.84 24.32
C ASP A 49 5.55 2.54 25.37
N ASP A 50 5.24 3.51 26.24
CA ASP A 50 4.26 3.36 27.33
C ASP A 50 2.83 3.72 26.89
N VAL A 51 2.66 4.30 25.69
CA VAL A 51 1.37 4.75 25.18
C VAL A 51 0.79 3.78 24.15
N GLU A 52 -0.54 3.62 24.17
CA GLU A 52 -1.24 2.83 23.17
C GLU A 52 -1.22 3.54 21.79
N PRO A 53 -0.82 2.86 20.70
CA PRO A 53 -0.81 3.44 19.37
C PRO A 53 -2.21 3.91 18.93
N MET A 54 -2.28 5.12 18.37
CA MET A 54 -3.52 5.64 17.81
C MET A 54 -3.80 5.04 16.43
N THR A 55 -4.77 4.12 16.36
CA THR A 55 -5.21 3.49 15.10
C THR A 55 -6.19 4.36 14.32
N PHE A 56 -7.02 5.14 15.02
CA PHE A 56 -7.95 6.11 14.45
C PHE A 56 -7.92 7.42 15.23
N PRO A 57 -8.12 8.59 14.58
CA PRO A 57 -8.17 9.88 15.27
C PRO A 57 -9.47 10.12 16.05
N ILE A 58 -10.35 9.11 16.17
CA ILE A 58 -11.65 9.19 16.85
C ILE A 58 -11.77 8.11 17.92
N LYS A 59 -12.37 8.45 19.07
CA LYS A 59 -12.48 7.55 20.24
C LYS A 59 -13.43 6.38 20.05
N SER A 60 -14.43 6.54 19.18
CA SER A 60 -15.41 5.52 18.85
C SER A 60 -15.33 5.23 17.37
N HIS A 61 -14.36 4.41 16.96
CA HIS A 61 -14.49 3.74 15.68
C HIS A 61 -15.72 2.84 15.78
N GLN A 62 -16.82 3.32 15.20
CA GLN A 62 -18.11 2.66 15.34
C GLN A 62 -18.02 1.25 14.74
N VAL A 63 -18.33 0.25 15.56
CA VAL A 63 -18.58 -1.13 15.14
C VAL A 63 -19.95 -1.21 14.45
N ILE A 64 -20.12 -0.43 13.37
CA ILE A 64 -21.33 -0.53 12.54
C ILE A 64 -21.10 -1.68 11.58
N MET A 65 -21.83 -2.76 11.82
CA MET A 65 -21.94 -3.83 10.84
C MET A 65 -23.03 -3.45 9.83
N ARG A 66 -22.78 -3.74 8.56
CA ARG A 66 -23.79 -3.64 7.51
C ARG A 66 -24.76 -4.82 7.66
N GLU A 67 -26.06 -4.56 7.60
CA GLU A 67 -27.08 -5.61 7.53
C GLU A 67 -26.91 -6.48 6.28
N ASP A 68 -27.32 -7.75 6.36
CA ASP A 68 -27.23 -8.70 5.25
C ASP A 68 -28.37 -8.52 4.24
N GLU A 69 -28.46 -7.33 3.67
CA GLU A 69 -29.43 -6.98 2.63
C GLU A 69 -28.75 -6.87 1.26
N PRO A 70 -29.25 -7.55 0.21
CA PRO A 70 -28.71 -7.45 -1.13
C PRO A 70 -29.04 -6.09 -1.76
N SER A 71 -28.08 -5.52 -2.49
CA SER A 71 -28.28 -4.32 -3.30
C SER A 71 -28.26 -4.65 -4.79
N THR A 72 -28.84 -3.79 -5.62
CA THR A 72 -28.77 -3.91 -7.07
C THR A 72 -27.36 -3.59 -7.56
N PRO A 73 -26.67 -4.52 -8.25
CA PRO A 73 -25.34 -4.27 -8.80
C PRO A 73 -25.38 -3.23 -9.93
N LEU A 74 -24.24 -2.57 -10.18
CA LEU A 74 -24.08 -1.71 -11.36
C LEU A 74 -24.27 -2.51 -12.66
N PRO A 75 -24.88 -1.93 -13.71
CA PRO A 75 -24.89 -2.54 -15.03
C PRO A 75 -23.46 -2.79 -15.54
N ALA A 76 -23.27 -3.88 -16.29
CA ALA A 76 -21.94 -4.24 -16.81
C ALA A 76 -21.27 -3.11 -17.62
N GLU A 77 -22.06 -2.35 -18.37
CA GLU A 77 -21.57 -1.22 -19.16
C GLU A 77 -20.97 -0.12 -18.28
N GLU A 78 -21.60 0.18 -17.15
CA GLU A 78 -21.11 1.19 -16.21
C GLU A 78 -19.92 0.67 -15.40
N ALA A 79 -20.00 -0.58 -14.93
CA ALA A 79 -18.93 -1.21 -14.16
C ALA A 79 -17.62 -1.34 -14.97
N LEU A 80 -17.72 -1.48 -16.30
CA LEU A 80 -16.59 -1.68 -17.19
C LEU A 80 -16.14 -0.41 -17.94
N LYS A 81 -16.77 0.75 -17.70
CA LYS A 81 -16.51 1.98 -18.48
C LYS A 81 -15.04 2.45 -18.49
N ASN A 82 -14.27 2.08 -17.46
CA ASN A 82 -12.87 2.47 -17.29
C ASN A 82 -11.87 1.36 -17.66
N THR A 83 -12.32 0.21 -18.18
CA THR A 83 -11.40 -0.88 -18.52
C THR A 83 -10.81 -0.71 -19.90
N ASN A 84 -9.48 -0.79 -20.00
CA ASN A 84 -8.77 -0.72 -21.28
C ASN A 84 -8.85 -2.03 -22.07
N ASN A 85 -9.25 -3.15 -21.44
CA ASN A 85 -9.27 -4.46 -22.08
C ASN A 85 -10.50 -5.27 -21.66
N ARG A 86 -11.46 -5.40 -22.58
CA ARG A 86 -12.77 -6.02 -22.35
C ARG A 86 -12.99 -7.17 -23.33
N LEU A 87 -13.65 -8.23 -22.86
CA LEU A 87 -14.23 -9.28 -23.70
C LEU A 87 -15.66 -9.56 -23.24
N GLY A 88 -16.65 -9.19 -24.04
CA GLY A 88 -18.06 -9.27 -23.61
C GLY A 88 -18.27 -8.47 -22.34
N ASN A 89 -18.83 -9.06 -21.28
CA ASN A 89 -19.04 -8.38 -19.98
C ASN A 89 -17.94 -8.69 -18.96
N GLN A 90 -16.70 -8.89 -19.40
CA GLN A 90 -15.58 -9.27 -18.55
C GLN A 90 -14.34 -8.42 -18.82
N VAL A 91 -13.51 -8.23 -17.78
CA VAL A 91 -12.16 -7.68 -17.92
C VAL A 91 -11.25 -8.78 -18.46
N LYS A 92 -10.53 -8.49 -19.54
CA LYS A 92 -9.60 -9.43 -20.17
C LYS A 92 -8.18 -9.18 -19.67
N ILE A 93 -7.56 -10.20 -19.08
CA ILE A 93 -6.18 -10.17 -18.58
C ILE A 93 -5.38 -11.35 -19.16
N PRO A 94 -4.03 -11.28 -19.15
CA PRO A 94 -3.20 -12.45 -19.42
C PRO A 94 -3.53 -13.60 -18.47
N LYS A 95 -3.50 -14.84 -18.99
CA LYS A 95 -3.69 -16.02 -18.16
C LYS A 95 -2.49 -16.16 -17.23
N VAL A 96 -2.73 -16.28 -15.93
CA VAL A 96 -1.69 -16.62 -14.96
C VAL A 96 -1.28 -18.07 -15.21
N VAL A 97 -0.02 -18.26 -15.58
CA VAL A 97 0.65 -19.56 -15.68
C VAL A 97 1.78 -19.54 -14.66
N GLY A 98 1.76 -20.50 -13.74
CA GLY A 98 2.82 -20.72 -12.75
C GLY A 98 3.74 -21.85 -13.19
#